data_AF-A0A925PQH6-F1
#
_entry.id   AF-A0A925PQH6-F1
#
_cell.length_a   1.000
_cell.length_b   1.000
_cell.length_c   1.000
_cell.angle_alpha   90.00
_cell.angle_beta   90.00
_cell.angle_gamma   90.00
#
_symmetry.space_group_name_H-M   'P 1'
#
loop_
_entity.id
_entity.type
_entity.pdbx_description
1 polymer ?
#
loop_
_entity_poly.entity_id
_entity_poly.type
_entity_poly.pdbx_seq_one_letter_code
_entity_poly.pdbx_strand_id
1 'polypeptide(L)'
;MTLNLKNVLVTLVFVALSALQFGCGEDGETSTPAVQLNSSTVVSSTVSSHLHAVSVPFVDVSALPVDGGYQYRSDTAGGHSHVIALSKQQIIDLNNGMQMTLTSSTPSSGAGHAHTWSILGGSVLYDKHCYNCHSNNKRNQTPMNVVFNASQSNAVKAPGSAPLSTSAAATPDPNYTLTSTTPDGAALYAGACASCHGTLASSTKSNRSALQIRAAINAAGTGMSSLSSLTDVQLQAIATALVKL
;
A
#
# COMPACT_ATOMS: atom_id res chain seq x y z
N MET A 1 -40.63 45.30 -4.08
CA MET A 1 -39.26 44.78 -4.35
C MET A 1 -39.34 43.26 -4.32
N THR A 2 -39.56 42.66 -5.48
CA THR A 2 -39.82 41.23 -5.67
C THR A 2 -38.49 40.50 -5.88
N LEU A 3 -38.03 39.72 -4.90
CA LEU A 3 -36.89 38.83 -5.07
C LEU A 3 -37.35 37.46 -5.59
N ASN A 4 -36.69 37.05 -6.66
CA ASN A 4 -36.95 35.87 -7.47
C ASN A 4 -36.39 34.62 -6.78
N LEU A 5 -37.25 33.66 -6.42
CA LEU A 5 -36.91 32.41 -5.78
C LEU A 5 -36.81 31.31 -6.85
N LYS A 6 -35.61 31.01 -7.35
CA LYS A 6 -35.34 29.84 -8.19
C LYS A 6 -34.03 29.15 -7.80
N ASN A 7 -34.19 27.95 -7.25
CA ASN A 7 -33.33 26.77 -7.41
C ASN A 7 -31.89 26.83 -6.87
N VAL A 8 -31.71 26.57 -5.58
CA VAL A 8 -30.59 25.77 -5.07
C VAL A 8 -31.10 24.91 -3.89
N LEU A 9 -31.63 23.73 -4.23
CA LEU A 9 -31.89 22.64 -3.31
C LEU A 9 -31.28 21.39 -3.95
N VAL A 10 -30.82 20.43 -3.12
CA VAL A 10 -30.13 19.14 -3.41
C VAL A 10 -28.60 19.27 -3.22
N THR A 11 -27.91 18.67 -2.24
CA THR A 11 -28.25 17.79 -1.10
C THR A 11 -27.11 17.89 -0.08
N LEU A 12 -27.47 18.10 1.19
CA LEU A 12 -26.60 18.07 2.36
C LEU A 12 -26.76 16.69 3.04
N VAL A 13 -25.63 16.09 3.42
CA VAL A 13 -25.44 15.03 4.46
C VAL A 13 -25.85 13.58 4.15
N PHE A 14 -24.83 12.71 4.04
CA PHE A 14 -24.76 11.46 4.81
C PHE A 14 -23.36 11.33 5.43
N VAL A 15 -23.11 12.12 6.47
CA VAL A 15 -22.12 11.77 7.51
C VAL A 15 -22.93 11.05 8.58
N ALA A 16 -22.84 9.72 8.60
CA ALA A 16 -23.37 8.94 9.71
C ALA A 16 -22.44 9.13 10.91
N LEU A 17 -22.82 10.07 11.77
CA LEU A 17 -22.33 10.23 13.13
C LEU A 17 -23.11 9.24 14.01
N SER A 18 -22.59 8.03 14.20
CA SER A 18 -23.03 7.12 15.24
C SER A 18 -22.08 7.23 16.43
N ALA A 19 -22.34 8.19 17.30
CA ALA A 19 -21.89 8.16 18.69
C ALA A 19 -22.79 7.20 19.48
N LEU A 20 -22.36 5.95 19.57
CA LEU A 20 -22.78 5.03 20.62
C LEU A 20 -21.56 4.76 21.48
N GLN A 21 -21.69 5.12 22.76
CA GLN A 21 -20.72 4.80 23.79
C GLN A 21 -20.57 3.30 23.90
N PHE A 22 -19.38 2.80 23.59
CA PHE A 22 -18.76 1.70 24.30
C PHE A 22 -17.49 2.24 24.94
N GLY A 23 -17.50 2.27 26.28
CA GLY A 23 -16.28 2.31 27.06
C GLY A 23 -15.52 0.98 27.01
N CYS A 24 -14.39 0.98 27.72
CA CYS A 24 -13.30 -0.01 27.82
C CYS A 24 -12.16 0.27 26.82
N GLY A 25 -10.89 0.47 27.20
CA GLY A 25 -10.28 0.38 28.52
C GLY A 25 -8.99 1.20 28.61
N GLU A 26 -8.81 1.85 29.75
CA GLU A 26 -7.49 2.09 30.32
C GLU A 26 -6.93 0.71 30.71
N ASP A 27 -5.63 0.52 30.52
CA ASP A 27 -4.80 -0.56 31.05
C ASP A 27 -4.89 -1.94 30.36
N GLY A 28 -4.17 -2.10 29.23
CA GLY A 28 -3.73 -3.42 28.75
C GLY A 28 -4.28 -3.92 27.41
N GLU A 29 -4.91 -3.06 26.61
CA GLU A 29 -5.56 -3.45 25.34
C GLU A 29 -4.55 -3.89 24.26
N THR A 30 -4.52 -5.18 23.96
CA THR A 30 -4.05 -5.71 22.66
C THR A 30 -5.00 -5.21 21.56
N SER A 31 -4.73 -3.99 21.09
CA SER A 31 -5.51 -3.25 20.10
C SER A 31 -5.24 -3.73 18.67
N THR A 32 -5.32 -5.03 18.41
CA THR A 32 -5.17 -5.52 17.03
C THR A 32 -6.41 -5.12 16.22
N PRO A 33 -6.24 -4.53 15.03
CA PRO A 33 -7.36 -4.21 14.17
C PRO A 33 -8.10 -5.46 13.72
N ALA A 34 -9.42 -5.34 13.64
CA ALA A 34 -10.29 -6.40 13.13
C ALA A 34 -9.98 -6.79 11.66
N VAL A 35 -9.32 -5.90 10.91
CA VAL A 35 -8.91 -6.15 9.52
C VAL A 35 -7.47 -5.68 9.32
N GLN A 36 -6.60 -6.61 8.91
CA GLN A 36 -5.28 -6.29 8.44
C GLN A 36 -5.36 -5.76 7.00
N LEU A 37 -4.81 -4.56 6.78
CA LEU A 37 -4.64 -3.99 5.46
C LEU A 37 -3.42 -4.60 4.77
N ASN A 38 -3.58 -4.93 3.49
CA ASN A 38 -2.51 -5.40 2.61
C ASN A 38 -2.12 -4.35 1.54
N SER A 39 -2.83 -3.23 1.48
CA SER A 39 -2.67 -2.16 0.51
C SER A 39 -3.20 -0.83 1.05
N SER A 40 -2.78 0.27 0.43
CA SER A 40 -3.37 1.59 0.62
C SER A 40 -4.17 1.97 -0.62
N THR A 41 -5.39 2.45 -0.43
CA THR A 41 -6.27 2.87 -1.53
C THR A 41 -6.20 4.37 -1.73
N VAL A 42 -5.98 4.78 -2.98
CA VAL A 42 -5.91 6.18 -3.39
C VAL A 42 -7.02 6.47 -4.40
N VAL A 43 -7.68 7.62 -4.24
CA VAL A 43 -8.75 8.08 -5.13
C VAL A 43 -8.22 9.13 -6.10
N SER A 44 -8.67 9.08 -7.35
CA SER A 44 -8.32 10.03 -8.40
C SER A 44 -9.03 11.38 -8.23
N SER A 45 -8.58 12.38 -9.00
CA SER A 45 -9.36 13.60 -9.21
C SER A 45 -10.66 13.32 -9.93
N THR A 46 -11.67 14.17 -9.73
CA THR A 46 -12.93 14.08 -10.47
C THR A 46 -12.75 14.60 -11.88
N VAL A 47 -12.94 13.73 -12.87
CA VAL A 47 -12.95 14.09 -14.30
C VAL A 47 -14.23 13.52 -14.90
N SER A 48 -14.91 14.28 -15.75
CA SER A 48 -16.16 13.84 -16.38
C SER A 48 -17.17 13.26 -15.38
N SER A 49 -17.35 13.94 -14.24
CA SER A 49 -18.29 13.60 -13.15
C SER A 49 -18.07 12.27 -12.41
N HIS A 50 -16.95 11.59 -12.61
CA HIS A 50 -16.63 10.37 -11.86
C HIS A 50 -15.18 10.35 -11.36
N LEU A 51 -14.88 9.36 -10.52
CA LEU A 51 -13.61 9.15 -9.86
C LEU A 51 -13.33 7.65 -9.82
N HIS A 52 -12.05 7.33 -9.67
CA HIS A 52 -11.51 5.98 -9.65
C HIS A 52 -10.69 5.75 -8.40
N ALA A 53 -10.73 4.53 -7.87
CA ALA A 53 -9.87 4.10 -6.78
C ALA A 53 -8.80 3.13 -7.30
N VAL A 54 -7.58 3.28 -6.80
CA VAL A 54 -6.47 2.37 -7.08
C VAL A 54 -5.87 1.89 -5.77
N SER A 55 -5.54 0.60 -5.68
CA SER A 55 -4.91 0.03 -4.48
C SER A 55 -3.43 -0.21 -4.74
N VAL A 56 -2.58 0.35 -3.89
CA VAL A 56 -1.11 0.18 -3.91
C VAL A 56 -0.74 -0.86 -2.84
N PRO A 57 -0.33 -2.08 -3.23
CA PRO A 57 0.04 -3.14 -2.30
C PRO A 57 1.24 -2.75 -1.42
N PHE A 58 1.20 -3.07 -0.12
CA PHE A 58 2.32 -2.78 0.79
C PHE A 58 3.58 -3.59 0.48
N VAL A 59 3.43 -4.69 -0.26
CA VAL A 59 4.54 -5.51 -0.77
C VAL A 59 5.37 -4.76 -1.81
N ASP A 60 4.75 -3.85 -2.57
CA ASP A 60 5.44 -3.06 -3.59
C ASP A 60 6.18 -1.88 -2.96
N VAL A 61 5.63 -1.32 -1.87
CA VAL A 61 6.25 -0.22 -1.11
C VAL A 61 7.31 -0.79 -0.16
N SER A 62 8.42 -1.24 -0.73
CA SER A 62 9.55 -1.83 0.00
C SER A 62 10.81 -0.99 -0.11
N ALA A 63 11.80 -1.28 0.75
CA ALA A 63 13.11 -0.63 0.68
C ALA A 63 13.95 -1.07 -0.55
N LEU A 64 13.54 -2.13 -1.25
CA LEU A 64 14.22 -2.68 -2.41
C LEU A 64 13.23 -2.92 -3.56
N PRO A 65 12.76 -1.85 -4.23
CA PRO A 65 11.84 -2.01 -5.33
C PRO A 65 12.50 -2.71 -6.53
N VAL A 66 11.74 -3.55 -7.23
CA VAL A 66 12.17 -4.19 -8.47
C VAL A 66 12.43 -3.21 -9.59
N ASP A 67 13.29 -3.62 -10.52
CA ASP A 67 13.49 -2.92 -11.78
C ASP A 67 12.25 -3.07 -12.69
N GLY A 68 11.92 -2.03 -13.47
CA GLY A 68 10.81 -2.05 -14.44
C GLY A 68 9.61 -1.16 -14.12
N GLY A 69 9.56 -0.56 -12.93
CA GLY A 69 8.42 0.26 -12.50
C GLY A 69 7.20 -0.60 -12.16
N TYR A 70 6.22 0.03 -11.51
CA TYR A 70 5.01 -0.60 -11.01
C TYR A 70 3.81 -0.01 -11.70
N GLN A 71 2.83 -0.83 -12.05
CA GLN A 71 1.59 -0.37 -12.67
C GLN A 71 0.40 -0.85 -11.87
N TYR A 72 -0.57 0.03 -11.73
CA TYR A 72 -1.78 -0.24 -10.96
C TYR A 72 -3.00 0.13 -11.79
N ARG A 73 -3.88 -0.84 -11.99
CA ARG A 73 -5.18 -0.61 -12.62
C ARG A 73 -6.18 -0.18 -11.56
N SER A 74 -6.93 0.86 -11.85
CA SER A 74 -8.02 1.31 -11.00
C SER A 74 -9.19 0.32 -11.01
N ASP A 75 -10.12 0.53 -10.09
CA ASP A 75 -11.48 0.01 -10.23
C ASP A 75 -12.15 0.44 -11.54
N THR A 76 -13.27 -0.22 -11.84
CA THR A 76 -14.12 0.13 -12.97
C THR A 76 -15.22 1.08 -12.50
N ALA A 77 -15.22 2.30 -13.03
CA ALA A 77 -16.25 3.31 -12.81
C ALA A 77 -16.67 3.87 -14.16
N GLY A 78 -17.97 4.11 -14.36
CA GLY A 78 -18.48 4.62 -15.65
C GLY A 78 -18.30 3.67 -16.84
N GLY A 79 -17.92 2.42 -16.61
CA GLY A 79 -17.71 1.40 -17.65
C GLY A 79 -16.27 1.27 -18.15
N HIS A 80 -15.31 2.04 -17.62
CA HIS A 80 -13.88 1.92 -17.95
C HIS A 80 -12.98 1.93 -16.71
N SER A 81 -11.68 1.72 -16.90
CA SER A 81 -10.64 1.81 -15.86
C SER A 81 -9.39 2.49 -16.42
N HIS A 82 -8.53 2.95 -15.52
CA HIS A 82 -7.27 3.60 -15.85
C HIS A 82 -6.09 2.83 -15.28
N VAL A 83 -4.90 3.08 -15.84
CA VAL A 83 -3.64 2.57 -15.31
C VAL A 83 -2.79 3.73 -14.88
N ILE A 84 -2.26 3.68 -13.66
CA ILE A 84 -1.16 4.54 -13.22
C ILE A 84 0.13 3.74 -13.17
N ALA A 85 1.26 4.42 -13.34
CA ALA A 85 2.57 3.81 -13.23
C ALA A 85 3.48 4.62 -12.30
N LEU A 86 4.24 3.90 -11.49
CA LEU A 86 5.25 4.45 -10.59
C LEU A 86 6.62 3.93 -11.01
N SER A 87 7.59 4.82 -11.16
CA SER A 87 8.97 4.41 -11.36
C SER A 87 9.54 3.75 -10.10
N LYS A 88 10.65 3.03 -10.27
CA LYS A 88 11.40 2.47 -9.13
C LYS A 88 11.72 3.55 -8.09
N GLN A 89 12.18 4.71 -8.56
CA GLN A 89 12.50 5.83 -7.68
C GLN A 89 11.24 6.38 -6.99
N GLN A 90 10.11 6.48 -7.68
CA GLN A 90 8.85 6.91 -7.06
C GLN A 90 8.36 5.96 -5.95
N ILE A 91 8.63 4.66 -6.04
CA ILE A 91 8.36 3.73 -4.93
C ILE A 91 9.29 3.98 -3.74
N ILE A 92 10.57 4.26 -3.98
CA ILE A 92 11.52 4.67 -2.93
C ILE A 92 11.01 5.95 -2.26
N ASP A 93 10.57 6.92 -3.07
CA ASP A 93 10.07 8.20 -2.64
C ASP A 93 8.80 8.06 -1.80
N LEU A 94 7.87 7.21 -2.23
CA LEU A 94 6.68 6.83 -1.47
C LEU A 94 7.05 6.17 -0.13
N ASN A 95 8.03 5.27 -0.14
CA ASN A 95 8.54 4.61 1.06
C ASN A 95 9.33 5.58 1.98
N ASN A 96 9.81 6.70 1.45
CA ASN A 96 10.40 7.80 2.23
C ASN A 96 9.36 8.82 2.73
N GLY A 97 8.09 8.59 2.41
CA GLY A 97 6.97 9.38 2.86
C GLY A 97 6.59 10.55 1.95
N MET A 98 7.21 10.68 0.77
CA MET A 98 7.00 11.80 -0.14
C MET A 98 5.60 11.80 -0.77
N GLN A 99 5.14 12.99 -1.18
CA GLN A 99 3.94 13.13 -2.00
C GLN A 99 4.28 12.87 -3.47
N MET A 100 3.34 12.30 -4.22
CA MET A 100 3.45 12.15 -5.66
C MET A 100 2.16 12.59 -6.34
N THR A 101 2.30 13.21 -7.50
CA THR A 101 1.20 13.48 -8.43
C THR A 101 1.43 12.67 -9.69
N LEU A 102 0.47 11.82 -10.05
CA LEU A 102 0.54 10.94 -11.22
C LEU A 102 -0.62 11.25 -12.16
N THR A 103 -0.40 11.04 -13.45
CA THR A 103 -1.45 11.04 -14.47
C THR A 103 -1.59 9.63 -15.01
N SER A 104 -2.81 9.16 -15.24
CA SER A 104 -3.05 7.83 -15.79
C SER A 104 -2.81 7.77 -17.29
N SER A 105 -2.80 6.53 -17.79
CA SER A 105 -3.19 6.25 -19.16
C SER A 105 -4.57 6.85 -19.50
N THR A 106 -4.80 7.06 -20.80
CA THR A 106 -6.16 7.05 -21.33
C THR A 106 -6.78 5.66 -21.13
N PRO A 107 -8.11 5.54 -21.00
CA PRO A 107 -8.73 4.23 -20.83
C PRO A 107 -8.59 3.42 -22.13
N SER A 108 -8.53 2.10 -22.02
CA SER A 108 -8.46 1.18 -23.17
C SER A 108 -9.80 1.05 -23.92
N SER A 109 -10.87 1.64 -23.38
CA SER A 109 -12.22 1.68 -23.97
C SER A 109 -12.93 2.98 -23.56
N GLY A 110 -13.91 3.42 -24.35
CA GLY A 110 -14.69 4.64 -24.08
C GLY A 110 -14.04 5.95 -24.58
N ALA A 111 -14.59 7.08 -24.16
CA ALA A 111 -14.10 8.40 -24.53
C ALA A 111 -12.77 8.72 -23.81
N GLY A 112 -11.76 9.11 -24.57
CA GLY A 112 -10.41 9.34 -24.04
C GLY A 112 -10.34 10.49 -23.03
N HIS A 113 -9.90 10.20 -21.81
CA HIS A 113 -9.54 11.16 -20.78
C HIS A 113 -8.51 10.54 -19.82
N ALA A 114 -7.95 11.34 -18.92
CA ALA A 114 -7.06 10.87 -17.86
C ALA A 114 -7.44 11.56 -16.56
N HIS A 115 -7.14 10.93 -15.43
CA HIS A 115 -7.25 11.59 -14.13
C HIS A 115 -5.86 11.97 -13.60
N THR A 116 -5.85 12.65 -12.47
CA THR A 116 -4.65 12.89 -11.67
C THR A 116 -4.81 12.21 -10.32
N TRP A 117 -3.77 11.55 -9.82
CA TRP A 117 -3.75 10.91 -8.51
C TRP A 117 -2.75 11.63 -7.62
N SER A 118 -3.16 11.98 -6.40
CA SER A 118 -2.25 12.45 -5.36
C SER A 118 -2.03 11.34 -4.35
N ILE A 119 -0.84 10.74 -4.37
CA ILE A 119 -0.45 9.69 -3.44
C ILE A 119 0.42 10.32 -2.35
N LEU A 120 0.01 10.16 -1.09
CA LEU A 120 0.77 10.65 0.07
C LEU A 120 1.52 9.49 0.72
N GLY A 121 2.85 9.44 0.58
CA GLY A 121 3.68 8.39 1.18
C GLY A 121 3.50 8.28 2.69
N GLY A 122 3.37 9.41 3.40
CA GLY A 122 3.02 9.40 4.82
C GLY A 122 1.73 8.65 5.16
N SER A 123 0.70 8.74 4.30
CA SER A 123 -0.54 7.97 4.49
C SER A 123 -0.35 6.49 4.16
N VAL A 124 0.39 6.15 3.10
CA VAL A 124 0.68 4.74 2.76
C VAL A 124 1.49 4.06 3.86
N LEU A 125 2.51 4.74 4.41
CA LEU A 125 3.31 4.25 5.53
C LEU A 125 2.47 4.11 6.81
N TYR A 126 1.55 5.06 7.04
CA TYR A 126 0.62 4.97 8.16
C TYR A 126 -0.28 3.73 8.05
N ASP A 127 -0.90 3.50 6.89
CA ASP A 127 -1.78 2.34 6.70
C ASP A 127 -1.00 1.03 6.86
N LYS A 128 0.22 0.97 6.32
CA LYS A 128 1.09 -0.20 6.38
C LYS A 128 1.49 -0.58 7.80
N HIS A 129 1.94 0.41 8.58
CA HIS A 129 2.63 0.15 9.84
C HIS A 129 1.77 0.45 11.06
N CYS A 130 0.95 1.49 11.01
CA CYS A 130 0.21 2.00 12.16
C CYS A 130 -1.19 1.42 12.24
N TYR A 131 -1.93 1.42 11.12
CA TYR A 131 -3.32 0.96 11.11
C TYR A 131 -3.42 -0.50 11.55
N ASN A 132 -2.54 -1.35 11.01
CA ASN A 132 -2.40 -2.78 11.30
C ASN A 132 -2.11 -3.12 12.78
N CYS A 133 -1.72 -2.14 13.60
CA CYS A 133 -1.40 -2.33 15.01
C CYS A 133 -2.34 -1.62 15.97
N HIS A 134 -3.12 -0.64 15.50
CA HIS A 134 -3.85 0.27 16.38
C HIS A 134 -5.33 0.43 16.08
N SER A 135 -5.83 0.00 14.91
CA SER A 135 -7.25 0.10 14.50
C SER A 135 -7.88 1.52 14.49
N ASN A 136 -7.18 2.52 15.03
CA ASN A 136 -7.57 3.92 15.11
C ASN A 136 -6.47 4.82 14.54
N ASN A 137 -6.82 6.09 14.27
CA ASN A 137 -5.89 7.08 13.75
C ASN A 137 -4.98 7.62 14.88
N LYS A 138 -3.77 7.08 15.02
CA LYS A 138 -2.74 7.48 16.01
C LYS A 138 -1.66 8.41 15.45
N ARG A 139 -1.91 9.13 14.35
CA ARG A 139 -0.98 10.17 13.86
C ARG A 139 -0.70 11.13 15.03
N ASN A 140 0.52 11.08 15.59
CA ASN A 140 1.04 11.81 16.78
C ASN A 140 1.19 11.06 18.13
N GLN A 141 1.09 9.73 18.20
CA GLN A 141 1.40 8.98 19.44
C GLN A 141 2.82 8.37 19.49
N THR A 142 3.29 8.08 20.72
CA THR A 142 4.61 7.49 21.09
C THR A 142 4.86 6.13 20.42
N PRO A 143 6.14 5.72 20.26
CA PRO A 143 6.55 4.94 19.09
C PRO A 143 6.08 3.49 19.15
N MET A 144 5.50 3.04 18.04
CA MET A 144 5.51 1.63 17.68
C MET A 144 6.97 1.13 17.59
N ASN A 145 7.18 -0.16 17.81
CA ASN A 145 8.45 -0.83 17.56
C ASN A 145 8.70 -1.03 16.05
N VAL A 146 8.47 0.01 15.25
CA VAL A 146 8.82 0.10 13.84
C VAL A 146 9.89 1.17 13.72
N VAL A 147 11.08 0.77 13.26
CA VAL A 147 12.19 1.69 13.07
C VAL A 147 11.94 2.48 11.77
N PHE A 148 11.41 3.70 11.91
CA PHE A 148 11.35 4.68 10.84
C PHE A 148 12.58 5.58 10.86
N ASN A 149 13.04 5.98 9.67
CA ASN A 149 13.97 7.10 9.58
C ASN A 149 13.26 8.43 9.91
N ALA A 150 14.02 9.51 10.07
CA ALA A 150 13.47 10.82 10.43
C ALA A 150 12.46 11.34 9.39
N SER A 151 12.71 11.13 8.10
CA SER A 151 11.81 11.55 7.01
C SER A 151 10.47 10.83 7.10
N GLN A 152 10.50 9.50 7.20
CA GLN A 152 9.31 8.66 7.33
C GLN A 152 8.50 9.03 8.57
N SER A 153 9.18 9.22 9.71
CA SER A 153 8.53 9.63 10.96
C SER A 153 7.79 10.96 10.81
N ASN A 154 8.40 11.94 10.15
CA ASN A 154 7.79 13.24 9.92
C ASN A 154 6.63 13.17 8.93
N ALA A 155 6.78 12.40 7.85
CA ALA A 155 5.72 12.20 6.85
C ALA A 155 4.49 11.51 7.44
N VAL A 156 4.67 10.54 8.34
CA VAL A 156 3.55 9.87 9.03
C VAL A 156 2.82 10.86 9.96
N LYS A 157 3.54 11.73 10.67
CA LYS A 157 2.95 12.76 11.56
C LYS A 157 2.22 13.87 10.80
N ALA A 158 2.79 14.33 9.68
CA ALA A 158 2.27 15.43 8.89
C ALA A 158 2.34 15.12 7.37
N PRO A 159 1.45 14.25 6.85
CA PRO A 159 1.51 13.80 5.45
C PRO A 159 1.35 14.94 4.43
N GLY A 160 0.57 15.98 4.77
CA GLY A 160 0.39 17.15 3.90
C GLY A 160 1.62 18.06 3.81
N SER A 161 2.61 17.88 4.70
CA SER A 161 3.88 18.59 4.68
C SER A 161 5.01 17.75 4.07
N ALA A 162 4.70 16.55 3.55
CA ALA A 162 5.68 15.72 2.89
C ALA A 162 6.24 16.43 1.65
N PRO A 163 7.55 16.36 1.39
CA PRO A 163 8.12 16.91 0.16
C PRO A 163 7.50 16.21 -1.05
N LEU A 164 7.31 16.97 -2.13
CA LEU A 164 6.88 16.43 -3.41
C LEU A 164 8.05 15.69 -4.07
N SER A 165 7.79 14.47 -4.55
CA SER A 165 8.71 13.72 -5.40
C SER A 165 9.01 14.51 -6.67
N THR A 166 10.29 14.72 -6.98
CA THR A 166 10.76 15.30 -8.25
C THR A 166 11.11 14.25 -9.30
N SER A 167 11.03 12.97 -8.94
CA SER A 167 11.33 11.85 -9.81
C SER A 167 10.37 11.76 -10.99
N ALA A 168 10.90 11.45 -12.17
CA ALA A 168 10.10 11.25 -13.36
C ALA A 168 9.08 10.11 -13.17
N ALA A 169 7.85 10.37 -13.62
CA ALA A 169 6.80 9.36 -13.66
C ALA A 169 7.13 8.27 -14.69
N ALA A 170 6.81 7.03 -14.36
CA ALA A 170 6.78 5.96 -15.37
C ALA A 170 5.60 6.19 -16.32
N THR A 171 5.77 5.80 -17.59
CA THR A 171 4.69 5.86 -18.58
C THR A 171 3.71 4.72 -18.34
N PRO A 172 2.42 4.99 -18.06
CA PRO A 172 1.43 3.93 -17.87
C PRO A 172 1.07 3.26 -19.20
N ASP A 173 1.01 1.93 -19.20
CA ASP A 173 0.50 1.12 -20.30
C ASP A 173 -1.03 0.97 -20.17
N PRO A 174 -1.85 1.55 -21.08
CA PRO A 174 -3.31 1.43 -21.03
C PRO A 174 -3.80 -0.03 -21.09
N ASN A 175 -3.01 -0.92 -21.69
CA ASN A 175 -3.34 -2.34 -21.83
C ASN A 175 -2.77 -3.20 -20.70
N TYR A 176 -2.21 -2.60 -19.65
CA TYR A 176 -1.70 -3.32 -18.48
C TYR A 176 -2.82 -4.14 -17.83
N THR A 177 -2.89 -5.42 -18.13
CA THR A 177 -3.75 -6.33 -17.39
C THR A 177 -3.02 -6.72 -16.12
N LEU A 178 -3.72 -6.63 -14.98
CA LEU A 178 -3.28 -7.29 -13.75
C LEU A 178 -3.29 -8.80 -14.00
N THR A 179 -2.22 -9.34 -14.57
CA THR A 179 -1.82 -10.70 -14.22
C THR A 179 -1.46 -10.61 -12.74
N SER A 180 -2.09 -11.40 -11.88
CA SER A 180 -1.74 -11.47 -10.45
C SER A 180 -0.29 -11.97 -10.34
N THR A 181 0.67 -11.07 -10.53
CA THR A 181 2.10 -11.30 -10.41
C THR A 181 2.58 -11.05 -9.00
N THR A 182 1.71 -10.58 -8.09
CA THR A 182 1.97 -10.62 -6.66
C THR A 182 2.16 -12.08 -6.28
N PRO A 183 3.40 -12.50 -5.96
CA PRO A 183 3.65 -13.90 -5.70
C PRO A 183 2.91 -14.30 -4.43
N ASP A 184 2.23 -15.45 -4.45
CA ASP A 184 1.60 -15.99 -3.25
C ASP A 184 2.70 -16.41 -2.27
N GLY A 185 2.95 -15.58 -1.26
CA GLY A 185 3.98 -15.81 -0.26
C GLY A 185 3.78 -17.11 0.53
N ALA A 186 2.53 -17.53 0.74
CA ALA A 186 2.24 -18.76 1.45
C ALA A 186 2.52 -19.99 0.59
N ALA A 187 2.10 -19.96 -0.68
CA ALA A 187 2.43 -21.02 -1.64
C ALA A 187 3.94 -21.11 -1.89
N LEU A 188 4.62 -19.96 -2.02
CA LEU A 188 6.06 -19.89 -2.15
C LEU A 188 6.78 -20.45 -0.92
N TYR A 189 6.34 -20.08 0.29
CA TYR A 189 6.92 -20.62 1.51
C TYR A 189 6.73 -22.14 1.61
N ALA A 190 5.53 -22.63 1.27
CA ALA A 190 5.22 -24.05 1.24
C ALA A 190 6.14 -24.82 0.27
N GLY A 191 6.37 -24.28 -0.93
CA GLY A 191 7.21 -24.92 -1.94
C GLY A 191 8.72 -24.78 -1.71
N ALA A 192 9.17 -23.68 -1.13
CA ALA A 192 10.60 -23.35 -1.02
C ALA A 192 11.20 -23.59 0.37
N CYS A 193 10.41 -23.50 1.44
CA CYS A 193 10.94 -23.43 2.81
C CYS A 193 10.38 -24.49 3.75
N ALA A 194 9.11 -24.88 3.58
CA ALA A 194 8.38 -25.63 4.59
C ALA A 194 8.90 -27.06 4.81
N SER A 195 9.53 -27.67 3.81
CA SER A 195 10.13 -29.01 3.91
C SER A 195 11.19 -29.11 5.01
N CYS A 196 11.92 -28.02 5.29
CA CYS A 196 12.97 -27.97 6.30
C CYS A 196 12.61 -27.10 7.51
N HIS A 197 11.71 -26.12 7.36
CA HIS A 197 11.39 -25.15 8.40
C HIS A 197 10.00 -25.30 9.02
N GLY A 198 9.23 -26.30 8.59
CA GLY A 198 7.84 -26.53 9.02
C GLY A 198 6.85 -25.66 8.26
N THR A 199 5.55 -25.87 8.49
CA THR A 199 4.49 -25.03 7.90
C THR A 199 4.57 -23.59 8.41
N LEU A 200 3.89 -22.64 7.75
CA LEU A 200 3.83 -21.24 8.24
C LEU A 200 3.43 -21.16 9.72
N ALA A 201 2.40 -21.91 10.11
CA ALA A 201 1.88 -21.92 11.48
C ALA A 201 2.89 -22.44 12.52
N SER A 202 3.77 -23.37 12.14
CA SER A 202 4.77 -23.98 13.03
C SER A 202 6.20 -23.47 12.80
N SER A 203 6.38 -22.51 11.89
CA SER A 203 7.71 -22.05 11.48
C SER A 203 8.46 -21.39 12.63
N THR A 204 9.70 -21.83 12.85
CA THR A 204 10.64 -21.17 13.77
C THR A 204 11.32 -19.95 13.11
N LYS A 205 11.03 -19.67 11.84
CA LYS A 205 11.59 -18.56 11.06
C LYS A 205 10.59 -17.41 10.89
N SER A 206 9.61 -17.30 11.78
CA SER A 206 8.65 -16.19 11.81
C SER A 206 9.32 -14.83 12.00
N ASN A 207 8.68 -13.77 11.52
CA ASN A 207 9.12 -12.38 11.64
C ASN A 207 10.52 -12.13 11.05
N ARG A 208 10.78 -12.68 9.86
CA ARG A 208 12.00 -12.42 9.08
C ARG A 208 11.70 -11.51 7.90
N SER A 209 12.52 -10.50 7.70
CA SER A 209 12.45 -9.61 6.53
C SER A 209 13.02 -10.27 5.27
N ALA A 210 12.64 -9.77 4.09
CA ALA A 210 13.16 -10.26 2.81
C ALA A 210 14.69 -10.23 2.75
N LEU A 211 15.31 -9.15 3.28
CA LEU A 211 16.75 -9.00 3.39
C LEU A 211 17.40 -10.08 4.27
N GLN A 212 16.80 -10.38 5.42
CA GLN A 212 17.29 -11.43 6.31
C GLN A 212 17.15 -12.81 5.66
N ILE A 213 16.07 -13.05 4.92
CA ILE A 213 15.88 -14.30 4.17
C ILE A 213 16.92 -14.41 3.05
N ARG A 214 17.14 -13.35 2.27
CA ARG A 214 18.17 -13.28 1.21
C ARG A 214 19.56 -13.56 1.78
N ALA A 215 19.92 -12.91 2.87
CA ALA A 215 21.21 -13.11 3.52
C ALA A 215 21.39 -14.55 4.00
N ALA A 216 20.33 -15.17 4.54
CA ALA A 216 20.37 -16.55 4.98
C ALA A 216 20.52 -17.54 3.81
N ILE A 217 19.80 -17.34 2.70
CA ILE A 217 19.92 -18.14 1.47
C ILE A 217 21.35 -18.07 0.92
N ASN A 218 21.95 -16.89 0.95
CA ASN A 218 23.30 -16.65 0.44
C ASN A 218 24.42 -17.11 1.39
N ALA A 219 24.11 -17.44 2.65
CA ALA A 219 25.11 -17.87 3.62
C ALA A 219 25.58 -19.30 3.33
N ALA A 220 26.91 -19.49 3.30
CA ALA A 220 27.53 -20.78 3.06
C ALA A 220 27.17 -21.79 4.17
N GLY A 221 27.01 -23.06 3.81
CA GLY A 221 26.76 -24.16 4.76
C GLY A 221 25.32 -24.29 5.26
N THR A 222 24.37 -23.48 4.77
CA THR A 222 22.96 -23.53 5.19
C THR A 222 22.11 -24.57 4.46
N GLY A 223 22.62 -25.14 3.35
CA GLY A 223 21.86 -26.06 2.50
C GLY A 223 20.77 -25.40 1.64
N MET A 224 20.63 -24.07 1.68
CA MET A 224 19.59 -23.31 0.96
C MET A 224 20.03 -22.79 -0.42
N SER A 225 21.18 -23.22 -0.95
CA SER A 225 21.75 -22.68 -2.19
C SER A 225 20.85 -22.86 -3.42
N SER A 226 19.99 -23.89 -3.43
CA SER A 226 18.98 -24.13 -4.47
C SER A 226 17.90 -23.04 -4.54
N LEU A 227 17.74 -22.23 -3.49
CA LEU A 227 16.75 -21.15 -3.41
C LEU A 227 17.29 -19.79 -3.85
N SER A 228 18.55 -19.74 -4.30
CA SER A 228 19.20 -18.49 -4.77
C SER A 228 18.48 -17.84 -5.96
N SER A 229 17.66 -18.61 -6.69
CA SER A 229 16.82 -18.13 -7.79
C SER A 229 15.56 -17.38 -7.37
N LEU A 230 15.18 -17.41 -6.08
CA LEU A 230 14.04 -16.62 -5.59
C LEU A 230 14.32 -15.13 -5.79
N THR A 231 13.41 -14.43 -6.46
CA THR A 231 13.49 -12.98 -6.68
C THR A 231 13.20 -12.20 -5.40
N ASP A 232 13.58 -10.92 -5.34
CA ASP A 232 13.30 -10.09 -4.17
C ASP A 232 11.79 -9.95 -3.89
N VAL A 233 10.95 -9.96 -4.94
CA VAL A 233 9.48 -9.97 -4.79
C VAL A 233 8.99 -11.25 -4.14
N GLN A 234 9.50 -12.41 -4.57
CA GLN A 234 9.15 -13.69 -3.97
C GLN A 234 9.60 -13.76 -2.51
N LEU A 235 10.80 -13.25 -2.19
CA LEU A 235 11.27 -13.18 -0.81
C LEU A 235 10.46 -12.21 0.05
N GLN A 236 10.01 -11.08 -0.50
CA GLN A 236 9.14 -10.15 0.21
C GLN A 236 7.75 -10.72 0.44
N ALA A 237 7.20 -11.48 -0.51
CA ALA A 237 5.96 -12.21 -0.33
C ALA A 237 6.08 -13.26 0.77
N ILE A 238 7.17 -14.05 0.77
CA ILE A 238 7.46 -15.02 1.84
C ILE A 238 7.62 -14.34 3.21
N ALA A 239 8.37 -13.23 3.28
CA ALA A 239 8.56 -12.47 4.51
C ALA A 239 7.23 -11.98 5.09
N THR A 240 6.32 -11.55 4.23
CA THR A 240 4.97 -11.10 4.61
C THR A 240 4.14 -12.26 5.17
N ALA A 241 4.21 -13.45 4.55
CA ALA A 241 3.52 -14.64 5.03
C ALA A 241 4.06 -15.17 6.38
N LEU A 242 5.31 -14.85 6.74
CA LEU A 242 5.98 -15.28 7.97
C LEU A 242 5.69 -14.38 9.19
N VAL A 243 4.93 -13.30 9.03
CA VAL A 243 4.51 -12.47 10.18
C VAL A 243 3.55 -13.28 11.04
N LYS A 244 3.87 -13.48 12.32
CA LYS A 244 2.94 -14.13 13.26
C LYS A 244 1.84 -13.15 13.65
N LEU A 245 0.59 -13.57 13.44
CA LEU A 245 -0.62 -12.95 14.00
C LEU A 245 -0.69 -13.21 15.50
#